data_AF-A0A8D2P522-F1
#
_entry.id   AF-A0A8D2P522-F1
#
_cell.length_a   1.000
_cell.length_b   1.000
_cell.length_c   1.000
_cell.angle_alpha   90.00
_cell.angle_beta   90.00
_cell.angle_gamma   90.00
#
_symmetry.space_group_name_H-M   'P 1'
#
loop_
_entity.id
_entity.type
_entity.pdbx_description
1 polymer ?
#
loop_
_entity_poly.entity_id
_entity_poly.type
_entity_poly.pdbx_seq_one_letter_code
_entity_poly.pdbx_strand_id
1 'polypeptide(L)'
;MAIVTHPRPLSPTHGHRDPPLASVPPCPRSYGSWESPVLCPQGEFLTSFRLRVEPSVGIRDDTAATDMEATCAGGLVLQGKGLPWGEWGAWSRSCGSSCRVCGIRTRVDLHNFFDTSGLTDLRLYCCPHAGYGWGQPETP
;
A
#
# COMPACT_ATOMS: atom_id res chain seq x y z
N MET A 1 5.21 -0.18 8.56
CA MET A 1 5.41 0.11 7.11
C MET A 1 4.29 1.03 6.63
N ALA A 2 4.56 2.33 6.47
CA ALA A 2 3.61 3.29 5.90
C ALA A 2 4.00 3.61 4.46
N ILE A 3 3.10 3.35 3.51
CA ILE A 3 3.13 4.01 2.21
C ILE A 3 2.06 5.09 2.27
N VAL A 4 2.47 6.35 2.32
CA VAL A 4 1.53 7.48 2.27
C VAL A 4 1.37 7.88 0.82
N THR A 5 0.21 7.56 0.23
CA THR A 5 -0.24 8.27 -0.97
C THR A 5 -0.87 9.57 -0.49
N HIS A 6 -0.39 10.74 -0.96
CA HIS A 6 -0.91 12.03 -0.54
C HIS A 6 -2.45 12.04 -0.56
N PRO A 7 -3.12 12.31 0.57
CA PRO A 7 -4.56 12.38 0.60
C PRO A 7 -5.04 13.57 -0.24
N ARG A 8 -5.98 13.33 -1.15
CA ARG A 8 -6.81 14.43 -1.70
C ARG A 8 -7.66 15.00 -0.57
N PRO A 9 -7.83 16.34 -0.47
CA PRO A 9 -8.81 16.91 0.45
C PRO A 9 -10.21 16.41 0.09
N LEU A 10 -10.93 15.84 1.06
CA LEU A 10 -12.33 15.46 0.88
C LEU A 10 -13.19 16.72 0.93
N SER A 11 -13.93 17.00 -0.16
CA SER A 11 -14.94 18.06 -0.19
C SER A 11 -16.15 17.68 0.68
N PRO A 12 -16.70 18.60 1.49
CA PRO A 12 -17.77 18.29 2.43
C PRO A 12 -19.14 18.50 1.78
N THR A 13 -19.61 17.56 0.97
CA THR A 13 -21.01 17.60 0.49
C THR A 13 -21.62 16.20 0.41
N HIS A 14 -21.98 15.64 1.57
CA HIS A 14 -23.23 14.89 1.75
C HIS A 14 -23.42 14.59 3.24
N GLY A 15 -24.58 14.97 3.79
CA GLY A 15 -24.97 14.59 5.14
C GLY A 15 -25.22 13.09 5.22
N HIS A 16 -24.22 12.34 5.66
CA HIS A 16 -24.39 10.95 6.05
C HIS A 16 -24.97 10.91 7.47
N ARG A 17 -26.11 10.24 7.64
CA ARG A 17 -26.62 9.89 8.96
C ARG A 17 -25.63 8.89 9.58
N ASP A 18 -24.98 9.29 10.66
CA ASP A 18 -24.09 8.41 11.40
C ASP A 18 -24.90 7.20 11.92
N PRO A 19 -24.46 5.96 11.63
CA PRO A 19 -25.05 4.80 12.28
C PRO A 19 -24.78 4.86 13.79
N PRO A 20 -25.67 4.30 14.62
CA PRO A 20 -25.46 4.27 16.06
C PRO A 20 -24.10 3.63 16.40
N LEU A 21 -23.37 4.27 17.32
CA LEU A 21 -22.02 3.94 17.79
C LEU A 21 -21.79 2.46 18.17
N ALA A 22 -22.87 1.70 18.37
CA ALA A 22 -22.85 0.26 18.70
C ALA A 22 -22.51 -0.67 17.52
N SER A 23 -22.35 -0.15 16.29
CA SER A 23 -22.08 -0.96 15.08
C SER A 23 -20.67 -0.81 14.52
N VAL A 24 -19.84 0.04 15.13
CA VAL A 24 -18.42 0.15 14.76
C VAL A 24 -17.66 -0.89 15.58
N PRO A 25 -17.16 -1.98 14.97
CA PRO A 25 -16.30 -2.91 15.68
C PRO A 25 -15.13 -2.12 16.29
N PRO A 26 -14.63 -2.50 17.48
CA PRO A 26 -13.48 -1.82 18.07
C PRO A 26 -12.36 -1.78 17.04
N CYS A 27 -11.79 -0.60 16.79
CA CYS A 27 -10.61 -0.47 15.95
C CYS A 27 -9.61 -1.54 16.42
N PRO A 28 -9.06 -2.38 15.51
CA PRO A 28 -8.08 -3.38 15.88
C PRO A 28 -6.99 -2.72 16.73
N ARG A 29 -6.53 -3.40 17.79
CA ARG A 29 -5.33 -2.96 18.51
C ARG A 29 -4.22 -2.73 17.48
N SER A 30 -3.65 -1.53 17.47
CA SER A 30 -2.53 -1.22 16.57
C SER A 30 -1.28 -1.92 17.07
N TYR A 31 -0.79 -2.91 16.32
CA TYR A 31 0.47 -3.58 16.60
C TYR A 31 1.61 -2.92 15.83
N GLY A 32 2.80 -2.88 16.45
CA GLY A 32 4.02 -2.32 15.87
C GLY A 32 4.17 -0.80 16.03
N SER A 33 5.28 -0.28 15.53
CA SER A 33 5.57 1.16 15.45
C SER A 33 5.80 1.57 14.01
N TRP A 34 5.47 2.82 13.69
CA TRP A 34 5.74 3.37 12.36
C TRP A 34 7.19 3.78 12.24
N GLU A 35 7.85 3.27 11.21
CA GLU A 35 9.16 3.74 10.78
C GLU A 35 9.05 5.06 10.01
N SER A 36 10.15 5.82 9.96
CA SER A 36 10.25 6.99 9.07
C SER A 36 10.02 6.56 7.61
N PRO A 37 9.29 7.37 6.82
CA PRO A 37 9.01 7.03 5.43
C PRO A 37 10.31 7.01 4.60
N VAL A 38 10.41 6.05 3.70
CA VAL A 38 11.39 6.04 2.62
C VAL A 38 10.69 6.56 1.37
N LEU A 39 11.25 7.61 0.76
CA LEU A 39 10.61 8.35 -0.32
C LEU A 39 11.38 8.19 -1.63
N CYS A 40 10.66 8.28 -2.75
CA CYS A 40 11.30 8.46 -4.04
C CYS A 40 12.03 9.80 -4.11
N PRO A 41 13.01 9.95 -5.02
CA PRO A 41 13.63 11.24 -5.31
C PRO A 41 12.58 12.29 -5.68
N GLN A 42 12.93 13.56 -5.51
CA GLN A 42 12.04 14.66 -5.81
C GLN A 42 11.56 14.60 -7.26
N GLY A 43 10.23 14.66 -7.46
CA GLY A 43 9.60 14.60 -8.77
C GLY A 43 9.24 13.19 -9.26
N GLU A 44 9.68 12.15 -8.54
CA GLU A 44 9.32 10.76 -8.85
C GLU A 44 8.14 10.25 -8.01
N PHE A 45 7.61 9.10 -8.42
CA PHE A 45 6.50 8.43 -7.76
C PHE A 45 6.67 6.92 -7.80
N LEU A 46 5.98 6.24 -6.89
CA LEU A 46 5.93 4.77 -6.87
C LEU A 46 5.22 4.23 -8.12
N THR A 47 5.75 3.13 -8.65
CA THR A 47 5.24 2.46 -9.84
C THR A 47 4.94 0.99 -9.60
N SER A 48 5.70 0.28 -8.77
CA SER A 48 5.46 -1.14 -8.45
C SER A 48 5.94 -1.49 -7.04
N PHE A 49 5.59 -2.70 -6.57
CA PHE A 49 6.06 -3.22 -5.28
C PHE A 49 6.32 -4.73 -5.34
N ARG A 50 7.07 -5.25 -4.37
CA ARG A 50 7.08 -6.68 -4.00
C ARG A 50 7.10 -6.83 -2.49
N LEU A 51 6.61 -7.95 -1.99
CA LEU A 51 6.62 -8.29 -0.58
C LEU A 51 7.69 -9.34 -0.30
N ARG A 52 8.33 -9.24 0.86
CA ARG A 52 9.00 -10.37 1.49
C ARG A 52 8.00 -11.07 2.36
N VAL A 53 7.93 -12.39 2.25
CA VAL A 53 6.87 -13.19 2.82
C VAL A 53 7.46 -14.41 3.51
N GLU A 54 6.98 -14.72 4.71
CA GLU A 54 7.32 -15.98 5.37
C GLU A 54 6.69 -17.16 4.62
N PRO A 55 7.47 -18.18 4.22
CA PRO A 55 6.92 -19.35 3.55
C PRO A 55 6.00 -20.13 4.50
N SER A 56 4.86 -20.60 3.98
CA SER A 56 3.97 -21.48 4.74
C SER A 56 4.70 -22.76 5.15
N VAL A 57 4.77 -23.00 6.46
CA VAL A 57 5.33 -24.22 7.06
C VAL A 57 4.19 -25.16 7.47
N GLY A 58 3.83 -26.09 6.59
CA GLY A 58 2.91 -27.19 6.89
C GLY A 58 1.43 -26.88 6.67
N ILE A 59 0.55 -27.35 7.58
CA ILE A 59 -0.93 -27.28 7.48
C ILE A 59 -1.47 -25.89 7.89
N ARG A 60 -0.59 -24.93 8.22
CA ARG A 60 -0.97 -23.58 8.62
C ARG A 60 -0.68 -22.57 7.51
N ASP A 61 -1.69 -21.78 7.20
CA ASP A 61 -1.59 -20.59 6.34
C ASP A 61 -0.91 -19.45 7.10
N ASP A 62 0.37 -19.59 7.44
CA ASP A 62 1.14 -18.51 8.05
C ASP A 62 1.94 -17.78 6.96
N THR A 63 1.24 -17.05 6.08
CA THR A 63 1.86 -16.25 5.01
C THR A 63 1.70 -14.77 5.35
N ALA A 64 2.53 -14.25 6.26
CA ALA A 64 2.57 -12.83 6.60
C ALA A 64 3.69 -12.11 5.83
N ALA A 65 3.41 -10.89 5.37
CA ALA A 65 4.41 -10.01 4.80
C ALA A 65 5.36 -9.52 5.91
N THR A 66 6.64 -9.77 5.74
CA THR A 66 7.70 -9.41 6.69
C THR A 66 8.42 -8.12 6.29
N ASP A 67 8.49 -7.82 4.99
CA ASP A 67 9.09 -6.60 4.45
C ASP A 67 8.48 -6.24 3.07
N MET A 68 8.83 -5.07 2.54
CA MET A 68 8.43 -4.64 1.20
C MET A 68 9.57 -3.94 0.48
N GLU A 69 9.53 -4.03 -0.85
CA GLU A 69 10.24 -3.12 -1.73
C GLU A 69 9.26 -2.44 -2.67
N ALA A 70 9.60 -1.24 -3.10
CA ALA A 70 8.83 -0.50 -4.09
C ALA A 70 9.75 0.17 -5.11
N THR A 71 9.32 0.29 -6.36
CA THR A 71 10.09 0.98 -7.41
C THR A 71 9.57 2.38 -7.62
N CYS A 72 10.49 3.32 -7.81
CA CYS A 72 10.20 4.66 -8.30
C CYS A 72 10.18 4.71 -9.83
N ALA A 73 9.60 5.76 -10.40
CA ALA A 73 9.53 5.98 -11.84
C ALA A 73 10.91 6.00 -12.52
N GLY A 74 11.94 6.53 -11.85
CA GLY A 74 13.33 6.54 -12.32
C GLY A 74 14.07 5.20 -12.14
N GLY A 75 13.39 4.15 -11.66
CA GLY A 75 13.96 2.82 -11.48
C GLY A 75 14.65 2.57 -10.13
N LEU A 76 14.70 3.58 -9.25
CA LEU A 76 15.21 3.38 -7.90
C LEU A 76 14.33 2.39 -7.14
N VAL A 77 14.95 1.39 -6.50
CA VAL A 77 14.28 0.47 -5.58
C VAL A 77 14.40 1.01 -4.16
N LEU A 78 13.25 1.25 -3.52
CA LEU A 78 13.14 1.57 -2.11
C LEU A 78 12.89 0.28 -1.33
N GLN A 79 13.70 0.01 -0.31
CA GLN A 79 13.46 -1.11 0.60
C GLN A 79 12.91 -0.61 1.94
N GLY A 80 11.93 -1.33 2.46
CA GLY A 80 11.42 -1.14 3.80
C GLY A 80 12.45 -1.48 4.88
N LYS A 81 12.09 -1.16 6.12
CA LYS A 81 12.82 -1.57 7.33
C LYS A 81 12.05 -2.70 8.03
N GLY A 82 11.56 -3.66 7.26
CA GLY A 82 10.86 -4.83 7.77
C GLY A 82 11.81 -5.86 8.38
N LEU A 83 11.30 -7.07 8.58
CA LEU A 83 12.06 -8.16 9.19
C LEU A 83 13.01 -8.79 8.15
N PRO A 84 14.20 -9.26 8.57
CA PRO A 84 15.22 -9.75 7.65
C PRO A 84 14.97 -11.16 7.09
N TRP A 85 13.85 -11.80 7.43
CA TRP A 85 13.55 -13.19 7.05
C TRP A 85 12.33 -13.32 6.13
N GLY A 86 12.22 -14.49 5.49
CA GLY A 86 11.25 -14.78 4.44
C GLY A 86 11.85 -14.61 3.05
N GLU A 87 11.04 -14.88 2.03
CA GLU A 87 11.45 -14.86 0.63
C GLU A 87 10.79 -13.70 -0.12
N TRP A 88 11.53 -13.08 -1.04
CA TRP A 88 10.96 -12.04 -1.90
C TRP A 88 10.05 -12.66 -2.96
N GLY A 89 8.80 -12.22 -3.00
CA GLY A 89 7.88 -12.55 -4.07
C GLY A 89 8.23 -11.87 -5.40
N ALA A 90 7.42 -12.16 -6.41
CA ALA A 90 7.48 -11.47 -7.69
C ALA A 90 7.08 -10.00 -7.55
N TRP A 91 7.64 -9.16 -8.42
CA TRP A 91 7.19 -7.77 -8.57
C TRP A 91 5.75 -7.71 -9.06
N SER A 92 5.00 -6.74 -8.53
CA SER A 92 3.70 -6.37 -9.07
C SER A 92 3.85 -5.85 -10.49
N ARG A 93 2.73 -5.80 -11.22
CA ARG A 93 2.68 -5.00 -12.45
C ARG A 93 3.00 -3.54 -12.10
N SER A 94 3.82 -2.92 -12.94
CA SER A 94 4.16 -1.50 -12.82
C SER A 94 3.02 -0.62 -13.33
N CYS A 95 2.77 0.49 -12.64
CA CYS A 95 2.01 1.60 -13.21
C CYS A 95 2.82 2.12 -14.41
N GLY A 96 2.26 2.02 -15.62
CA GLY A 96 2.94 2.43 -16.86
C GLY A 96 3.44 3.89 -16.81
N SER A 97 4.25 4.29 -17.79
CA SER A 97 4.98 5.57 -17.78
C SER A 97 4.12 6.84 -17.62
N SER A 98 2.83 6.80 -17.94
CA SER A 98 1.88 7.92 -17.76
C SER A 98 1.12 7.90 -16.43
N CYS A 99 1.31 6.86 -15.61
CA CYS A 99 0.55 6.60 -14.40
C CYS A 99 1.43 6.57 -13.15
N ARG A 100 0.83 6.94 -12.01
CA ARG A 100 1.43 6.81 -10.69
C ARG A 100 0.56 5.99 -9.76
N VAL A 101 1.13 5.44 -8.71
CA VAL A 101 0.35 4.91 -7.58
C VAL A 101 -0.42 6.05 -6.92
N CYS A 102 -1.74 5.89 -6.82
CA CYS A 102 -2.65 6.86 -6.20
C CYS A 102 -3.52 6.26 -5.09
N GLY A 103 -3.43 4.96 -4.86
CA GLY A 103 -4.14 4.28 -3.80
C GLY A 103 -3.57 2.89 -3.52
N ILE A 104 -3.86 2.41 -2.32
CA ILE A 104 -3.46 1.07 -1.86
C ILE A 104 -4.67 0.37 -1.24
N ARG A 105 -4.74 -0.96 -1.38
CA ARG A 105 -5.65 -1.81 -0.62
C ARG A 105 -4.85 -2.95 -0.03
N THR A 106 -4.95 -3.11 1.28
CA THR A 106 -4.30 -4.18 2.04
C THR A 106 -5.26 -5.33 2.27
N ARG A 107 -4.75 -6.56 2.25
CA ARG A 107 -5.42 -7.73 2.83
C ARG A 107 -4.76 -8.02 4.17
N VAL A 108 -5.57 -8.05 5.22
CA VAL A 108 -5.14 -8.42 6.57
C VAL A 108 -5.89 -9.68 6.91
N ASP A 109 -5.16 -10.73 7.30
CA ASP A 109 -5.78 -11.94 7.83
C ASP A 109 -5.98 -11.80 9.34
N LEU A 110 -7.08 -12.33 9.84
CA LEU A 110 -7.44 -12.36 11.25
C LEU A 110 -7.37 -13.82 11.70
N HIS A 111 -6.22 -14.24 12.24
CA HIS A 111 -6.09 -15.60 12.72
C HIS A 111 -6.90 -15.77 14.03
N ASN A 112 -7.82 -16.75 14.05
CA ASN A 112 -8.70 -17.02 15.18
C ASN A 112 -7.97 -17.89 16.23
N PHE A 113 -7.54 -17.28 17.34
CA PHE A 113 -7.73 -17.70 18.74
C PHE A 113 -6.84 -16.91 19.72
N PHE A 114 -5.76 -16.26 19.26
CA PHE A 114 -4.79 -15.55 20.13
C PHE A 114 -4.09 -14.32 19.48
N ASP A 115 -4.83 -13.47 18.75
CA ASP A 115 -4.38 -12.12 18.34
C ASP A 115 -3.11 -12.04 17.44
N THR A 116 -3.14 -12.59 16.22
CA THR A 116 -2.16 -12.20 15.19
C THR A 116 -2.89 -11.77 13.92
N SER A 117 -3.18 -10.47 13.82
CA SER A 117 -3.55 -9.86 12.55
C SER A 117 -2.30 -9.48 11.77
N GLY A 118 -2.17 -10.00 10.56
CA GLY A 118 -0.99 -9.81 9.71
C GLY A 118 -1.36 -9.30 8.32
N LEU A 119 -0.57 -8.39 7.75
CA LEU A 119 -0.68 -8.03 6.34
C LEU A 119 -0.27 -9.25 5.51
N THR A 120 -1.14 -9.71 4.62
CA THR A 120 -0.89 -10.88 3.77
C THR A 120 -0.80 -10.54 2.30
N ASP A 121 -1.41 -9.44 1.86
CA ASP A 121 -1.38 -9.00 0.47
C ASP A 121 -1.55 -7.48 0.35
N LEU A 122 -1.08 -6.93 -0.77
CA LEU A 122 -1.18 -5.51 -1.09
C LEU A 122 -1.60 -5.35 -2.56
N ARG A 123 -2.49 -4.40 -2.84
CA ARG A 123 -2.88 -4.02 -4.20
C ARG A 123 -2.65 -2.53 -4.39
N LEU A 124 -1.93 -2.18 -5.45
CA LEU A 124 -1.77 -0.80 -5.90
C LEU A 124 -2.88 -0.41 -6.87
N TYR A 125 -3.32 0.83 -6.79
CA TYR A 125 -4.17 1.48 -7.79
C TYR A 125 -3.35 2.53 -8.53
N CYS A 126 -3.35 2.43 -9.85
CA CYS A 126 -2.67 3.37 -10.74
C CYS A 126 -3.65 4.41 -11.26
N CYS A 127 -3.28 5.68 -11.17
CA CYS A 127 -4.00 6.81 -11.78
C CYS A 127 -3.09 7.54 -12.77
N PRO A 128 -3.65 8.22 -13.78
CA PRO A 128 -2.89 9.17 -14.59
C PRO A 128 -2.18 10.18 -13.69
N HIS A 129 -0.90 10.42 -13.94
CA HIS A 129 -0.20 11.56 -13.36
C HIS A 129 -0.22 12.71 -14.37
N ALA A 130 -0.41 13.95 -13.89
CA ALA A 130 -0.67 15.12 -14.72
C ALA A 130 0.54 15.42 -15.62
N GLY A 131 0.44 14.92 -16.85
CA GLY A 131 1.41 15.02 -17.93
C GLY A 131 0.85 14.44 -19.24
N TYR A 132 -0.17 13.58 -19.15
CA TYR A 132 -0.90 13.06 -20.32
C TYR A 132 -2.42 12.99 -20.06
N GLY A 133 -3.15 13.98 -20.59
CA GLY A 133 -4.53 13.80 -21.06
C GLY A 133 -5.67 13.95 -20.06
N TRP A 134 -5.89 15.16 -19.53
CA TRP A 134 -7.24 15.74 -19.37
C TRP A 134 -7.11 17.27 -19.40
N GLY A 135 -7.35 17.88 -20.58
CA GLY A 135 -7.58 19.32 -20.70
C GLY A 135 -6.35 20.22 -20.97
N GLN A 136 -5.50 19.88 -21.94
CA GLN A 136 -4.64 20.90 -22.57
C GLN A 136 -5.03 21.02 -24.05
N PRO A 137 -5.33 22.24 -24.55
CA PRO A 137 -5.49 22.45 -25.98
C PRO A 137 -4.14 22.22 -26.64
N GLU A 138 -4.08 21.24 -27.54
CA GLU A 138 -2.98 21.15 -28.49
C GLU A 138 -2.87 22.52 -29.19
N THR A 139 -1.72 23.16 -29.07
CA THR A 139 -1.40 24.41 -29.76
C THR A 139 0.04 24.32 -30.26
N PRO A 140 0.33 24.92 -31.42
CA PRO A 140 0.17 24.34 -32.75
C PRO A 140 1.41 23.56 -33.21
#